data_AF-A0A423UB08-F1
#
_entry.id   AF-A0A423UB08-F1
#
_cell.length_a   1.000
_cell.length_b   1.000
_cell.length_c   1.000
_cell.angle_alpha   90.00
_cell.angle_beta   90.00
_cell.angle_gamma   90.00
#
_symmetry.space_group_name_H-M   'P 1'
#
loop_
_entity.id
_entity.type
_entity.pdbx_description
1 polymer ?
#
loop_
_entity_poly.entity_id
_entity_poly.type
_entity_poly.pdbx_seq_one_letter_code
_entity_poly.pdbx_strand_id
1 'polypeptide(L)'
;MTGPKTGNGETTLVPLHRNTQYTDACMRILNEQWPRSNALRMRSLTSSSDNYPTNLVLLRKTSDDATEVIGHSRINTLPQGQRDVWIESVIIRQDLRGKGFGRTLMTATEDYARACGFETAYLSTHDQQVFYGKLGYEFCPPVCIYGGCINRNLLPKQFLTAVTPQNIKKDYSTSPNKGIDRVSELCNGISAQCSLDNRLTNNSTQSVGTAGVLPHLHPNSAPSPPPPPAHPCLKKDQFPKMTSKE
;
A
#
# COMPACT_ATOMS: atom_id res chain seq x y z
N MET A 1 34.60 -19.15 28.36
CA MET A 1 33.16 -18.85 28.24
C MET A 1 32.89 -18.27 26.86
N THR A 2 32.66 -19.11 25.87
CA THR A 2 32.28 -18.69 24.52
C THR A 2 30.78 -18.39 24.51
N GLY A 3 30.41 -17.13 24.30
CA GLY A 3 29.01 -16.73 24.18
C GLY A 3 28.28 -17.52 23.08
N PRO A 4 26.95 -17.66 23.18
CA PRO A 4 26.18 -18.45 22.21
C PRO A 4 26.34 -17.82 20.81
N LYS A 5 26.86 -18.62 19.87
CA LYS A 5 26.86 -18.28 18.45
C LYS A 5 25.39 -18.18 18.02
N THR A 6 24.86 -16.96 17.92
CA THR A 6 23.59 -16.69 17.25
C THR A 6 23.77 -16.99 15.76
N GLY A 7 23.59 -18.25 15.37
CA GLY A 7 23.53 -18.67 13.99
C GLY A 7 22.24 -18.11 13.37
N ASN A 8 22.27 -16.86 12.92
CA ASN A 8 21.26 -16.37 12.01
C ASN A 8 21.53 -17.06 10.67
N GLY A 9 20.76 -18.11 10.35
CA GLY A 9 20.86 -18.83 9.08
C GLY A 9 20.75 -17.88 7.87
N GLU A 10 21.31 -18.31 6.74
CA GLU A 10 21.32 -17.54 5.49
C GLU A 10 19.88 -17.14 5.10
N THR A 11 19.68 -15.87 4.77
CA THR A 11 18.37 -15.33 4.38
C THR A 11 18.37 -14.82 2.95
N THR A 12 17.29 -15.06 2.22
CA THR A 12 17.12 -14.62 0.83
C THR A 12 15.74 -14.03 0.63
N LEU A 13 15.63 -12.93 -0.11
CA LEU A 13 14.35 -12.33 -0.51
C LEU A 13 13.98 -12.77 -1.92
N VAL A 14 12.76 -13.27 -2.10
CA VAL A 14 12.28 -13.74 -3.41
C VAL A 14 10.88 -13.19 -3.74
N PRO A 15 10.57 -12.94 -5.03
CA PRO A 15 9.22 -12.57 -5.45
C PRO A 15 8.27 -13.78 -5.39
N LEU A 16 7.11 -13.61 -4.76
CA LEU A 16 6.15 -14.69 -4.49
C LEU A 16 5.58 -15.31 -5.76
N HIS A 17 5.32 -14.52 -6.80
CA HIS A 17 4.73 -15.02 -8.04
C HIS A 17 5.64 -16.00 -8.81
N ARG A 18 6.96 -16.00 -8.52
CA ARG A 18 7.92 -16.99 -9.06
C ARG A 18 8.21 -18.12 -8.06
N ASN A 19 7.63 -18.07 -6.87
CA ASN A 19 7.87 -18.97 -5.75
C ASN A 19 6.54 -19.31 -5.05
N THR A 20 5.56 -19.75 -5.82
CA THR A 20 4.16 -19.90 -5.40
C THR A 20 3.96 -20.96 -4.30
N GLN A 21 4.92 -21.88 -4.12
CA GLN A 21 4.93 -22.85 -3.03
C GLN A 21 4.92 -22.19 -1.64
N TYR A 22 5.30 -20.91 -1.52
CA TYR A 22 5.30 -20.18 -0.27
C TYR A 22 4.01 -19.39 0.01
N THR A 23 3.02 -19.45 -0.88
CA THR A 23 1.79 -18.65 -0.78
C THR A 23 1.02 -18.93 0.52
N ASP A 24 0.83 -20.19 0.87
CA ASP A 24 0.09 -20.57 2.09
C ASP A 24 0.83 -20.16 3.36
N ALA A 25 2.17 -20.27 3.37
CA ALA A 25 2.99 -19.82 4.48
C ALA A 25 2.92 -18.29 4.66
N CYS A 26 2.91 -17.53 3.56
CA CYS A 26 2.72 -16.06 3.59
C CYS A 26 1.32 -15.69 4.11
N MET A 27 0.28 -16.37 3.61
CA MET A 27 -1.09 -16.17 4.06
C MET A 27 -1.22 -16.37 5.57
N ARG A 28 -0.61 -17.44 6.10
CA ARG A 28 -0.60 -17.76 7.53
C ARG A 28 0.02 -16.63 8.36
N ILE A 29 1.26 -16.23 8.07
CA ILE A 29 1.97 -15.18 8.83
C ILE A 29 1.20 -13.85 8.79
N LEU A 30 0.62 -13.51 7.64
CA LEU A 30 -0.18 -12.31 7.48
C LEU A 30 -1.47 -12.34 8.31
N ASN A 31 -2.17 -13.48 8.34
CA ASN A 31 -3.40 -13.63 9.13
C ASN A 31 -3.15 -13.75 10.63
N GLU A 32 -2.00 -14.27 11.06
CA GLU A 32 -1.58 -14.23 12.46
C GLU A 32 -1.48 -12.79 12.98
N GLN A 33 -0.96 -11.85 12.17
CA GLN A 33 -0.82 -10.45 12.58
C GLN A 33 -2.08 -9.62 12.35
N TRP A 34 -2.73 -9.78 11.20
CA TRP A 34 -3.91 -9.01 10.82
C TRP A 34 -4.99 -9.95 10.29
N PRO A 35 -5.86 -10.52 11.14
CA PRO A 35 -6.84 -11.51 10.70
C PRO A 35 -7.74 -11.02 9.55
N ARG A 36 -7.77 -11.76 8.44
CA ARG A 36 -8.67 -11.57 7.29
C ARG A 36 -9.08 -12.95 6.74
N SER A 37 -10.09 -12.99 5.86
CA SER A 37 -10.47 -14.25 5.21
C SER A 37 -9.34 -14.77 4.31
N ASN A 38 -9.19 -16.10 4.27
CA ASN A 38 -8.20 -16.75 3.41
C ASN A 38 -8.39 -16.38 1.94
N ALA A 39 -9.65 -16.26 1.47
CA ALA A 39 -9.94 -15.83 0.10
C ALA A 39 -9.41 -14.43 -0.25
N LEU A 40 -9.52 -13.46 0.67
CA LEU A 40 -8.98 -12.11 0.45
C LEU A 40 -7.45 -12.09 0.49
N ARG A 41 -6.85 -12.88 1.39
CA ARG A 41 -5.39 -13.06 1.42
C ARG A 41 -4.88 -13.67 0.14
N MET A 42 -5.50 -14.75 -0.32
CA MET A 42 -5.15 -15.42 -1.56
C MET A 42 -5.22 -14.44 -2.73
N ARG A 43 -6.34 -13.71 -2.90
CA ARG A 43 -6.48 -12.68 -3.95
C ARG A 43 -5.34 -11.64 -3.90
N SER A 44 -4.98 -11.18 -2.71
CA SER A 44 -3.90 -10.20 -2.54
C SER A 44 -2.54 -10.80 -2.90
N LEU A 45 -2.25 -12.02 -2.45
CA LEU A 45 -0.98 -12.69 -2.71
C LEU A 45 -0.81 -13.06 -4.19
N THR A 46 -1.88 -13.56 -4.83
CA THR A 46 -1.89 -13.94 -6.26
C THR A 46 -1.87 -12.75 -7.20
N SER A 47 -2.16 -11.54 -6.73
CA SER A 47 -1.94 -10.31 -7.52
C SER A 47 -0.46 -9.96 -7.73
N SER A 48 0.48 -10.70 -7.13
CA SER A 48 1.90 -10.47 -7.31
C SER A 48 2.30 -10.61 -8.79
N SER A 49 3.08 -9.67 -9.31
CA SER A 49 3.66 -9.73 -10.65
C SER A 49 4.98 -8.98 -10.72
N ASP A 50 5.66 -9.06 -11.88
CA ASP A 50 6.81 -8.22 -12.23
C ASP A 50 6.40 -6.78 -12.59
N ASN A 51 5.11 -6.55 -12.86
CA ASN A 51 4.54 -5.26 -13.26
C ASN A 51 3.81 -4.55 -12.12
N TYR A 52 4.05 -5.00 -10.88
CA TYR A 52 3.42 -4.55 -9.65
C TYR A 52 1.91 -4.85 -9.55
N PRO A 53 1.38 -5.04 -8.33
CA PRO A 53 2.09 -5.14 -7.06
C PRO A 53 3.01 -6.37 -7.01
N THR A 54 4.07 -6.34 -6.22
CA THR A 54 4.98 -7.48 -6.03
C THR A 54 5.00 -7.86 -4.55
N ASN A 55 4.56 -9.09 -4.25
CA ASN A 55 4.69 -9.65 -2.90
C ASN A 55 6.07 -10.30 -2.79
N LEU A 56 6.85 -9.90 -1.79
CA LEU A 56 8.22 -10.31 -1.53
C LEU A 56 8.27 -11.15 -0.25
N VAL A 57 8.98 -12.26 -0.32
CA VAL A 57 9.04 -13.28 0.74
C VAL A 57 10.46 -13.40 1.24
N LEU A 58 10.65 -13.22 2.55
CA LEU A 58 11.94 -13.45 3.19
C LEU A 58 12.01 -14.91 3.64
N LEU A 59 12.96 -15.63 3.06
CA LEU A 59 13.26 -17.01 3.33
C LEU A 59 14.48 -17.10 4.25
N ARG A 60 14.54 -18.16 5.05
CA ARG A 60 15.70 -18.53 5.85
C ARG A 60 16.00 -20.02 5.65
N LYS A 61 17.28 -20.35 5.45
CA LYS A 61 17.76 -21.73 5.54
C LYS A 61 17.98 -22.12 7.00
N THR A 62 17.45 -23.26 7.41
CA THR A 62 17.67 -23.84 8.73
C THR A 62 18.91 -24.75 8.72
N SER A 63 19.35 -25.20 9.90
CA SER A 63 20.48 -26.12 10.04
C SER A 63 20.26 -27.46 9.33
N ASP A 64 19.00 -27.85 9.13
CA ASP A 64 18.61 -29.11 8.47
C ASP A 64 18.43 -28.92 6.94
N ASP A 65 18.98 -27.83 6.38
CA ASP A 65 18.85 -27.40 4.98
C ASP A 65 17.40 -27.15 4.51
N ALA A 66 16.45 -27.09 5.45
CA ALA A 66 15.08 -26.74 5.15
C ALA A 66 14.95 -25.23 4.93
N THR A 67 14.13 -24.82 3.98
CA THR A 67 13.82 -23.41 3.72
C THR A 67 12.45 -23.06 4.30
N GLU A 68 12.41 -22.02 5.14
CA GLU A 68 11.19 -21.54 5.76
C GLU A 68 10.90 -20.07 5.44
N VAL A 69 9.62 -19.72 5.37
CA VAL A 69 9.18 -18.33 5.29
C VAL A 69 9.24 -17.70 6.67
N ILE A 70 9.98 -16.60 6.78
CA ILE A 70 10.16 -15.87 8.04
C ILE A 70 9.61 -14.44 7.99
N GLY A 71 9.32 -13.93 6.80
CA GLY A 71 8.77 -12.59 6.64
C GLY A 71 8.14 -12.36 5.28
N HIS A 72 7.37 -11.27 5.19
CA HIS A 72 6.70 -10.83 3.98
C HIS A 72 6.72 -9.30 3.92
N SER A 73 6.86 -8.75 2.72
CA SER A 73 6.56 -7.36 2.41
C SER A 73 5.92 -7.28 1.03
N ARG A 74 5.26 -6.18 0.72
CA ARG A 74 4.66 -5.95 -0.59
C ARG A 74 5.06 -4.58 -1.08
N ILE A 75 5.38 -4.49 -2.36
CA ILE A 75 5.67 -3.23 -3.03
C ILE A 75 4.65 -2.94 -4.14
N ASN A 76 4.33 -1.68 -4.34
CA ASN A 76 3.47 -1.22 -5.42
C ASN A 76 3.93 0.13 -5.98
N THR A 77 3.57 0.44 -7.21
CA THR A 77 3.84 1.76 -7.81
C THR A 77 2.93 2.83 -7.21
N LEU A 78 3.38 4.08 -7.29
CA LEU A 78 2.58 5.24 -6.95
C LEU A 78 2.16 6.00 -8.22
N PRO A 79 0.88 6.41 -8.36
CA PRO A 79 0.42 7.14 -9.54
C PRO A 79 1.13 8.48 -9.78
N GLN A 80 1.57 9.12 -8.70
CA GLN A 80 2.12 10.47 -8.68
C GLN A 80 3.63 10.55 -8.97
N GLY A 81 4.35 9.41 -8.98
CA GLY A 81 5.81 9.39 -9.11
C GLY A 81 6.30 8.15 -9.84
N GLN A 82 6.94 8.35 -11.00
CA GLN A 82 7.44 7.26 -11.84
C GLN A 82 8.57 6.44 -11.17
N ARG A 83 9.21 6.98 -10.12
CA ARG A 83 10.31 6.34 -9.37
C ARG A 83 10.00 6.19 -7.88
N ASP A 84 8.73 6.31 -7.50
CA ASP A 84 8.30 6.18 -6.12
C ASP A 84 7.62 4.82 -5.89
N VAL A 85 7.96 4.17 -4.78
CA VAL A 85 7.39 2.87 -4.39
C VAL A 85 6.65 2.97 -3.07
N TRP A 86 5.48 2.32 -3.01
CA TRP A 86 4.75 2.10 -1.77
C TRP A 86 5.09 0.74 -1.19
N ILE A 87 5.56 0.70 0.05
CA ILE A 87 5.85 -0.54 0.79
C ILE A 87 4.76 -0.76 1.82
N GLU A 88 4.16 -1.94 1.82
CA GLU A 88 3.09 -2.32 2.74
C GLU A 88 3.19 -3.78 3.20
N SER A 89 2.32 -4.15 4.14
CA SER A 89 2.22 -5.53 4.64
C SER A 89 3.57 -6.12 5.12
N VAL A 90 4.42 -5.27 5.72
CA VAL A 90 5.73 -5.62 6.25
C VAL A 90 5.57 -6.41 7.56
N ILE A 91 5.99 -7.66 7.56
CA ILE A 91 5.81 -8.54 8.71
C ILE A 91 6.93 -9.57 8.85
N ILE A 92 7.29 -9.85 10.10
CA ILE A 92 8.17 -10.97 10.50
C ILE A 92 7.36 -11.91 11.38
N ARG A 93 7.56 -13.21 11.17
CA ARG A 93 6.97 -14.27 12.00
C ARG A 93 7.21 -13.99 13.49
N GLN A 94 6.17 -14.16 14.31
CA GLN A 94 6.15 -13.66 15.69
C GLN A 94 7.32 -14.18 16.55
N ASP A 95 7.64 -15.47 16.45
CA ASP A 95 8.71 -16.19 17.15
C ASP A 95 10.13 -15.74 16.75
N LEU A 96 10.26 -14.99 15.65
CA LEU A 96 11.53 -14.51 15.11
C LEU A 96 11.73 -13.00 15.29
N ARG A 97 10.79 -12.30 15.92
CA ARG A 97 10.93 -10.87 16.22
C ARG A 97 12.03 -10.62 17.24
N GLY A 98 12.59 -9.41 17.22
CA GLY A 98 13.72 -9.03 18.08
C GLY A 98 15.08 -9.60 17.67
N LYS A 99 15.15 -10.43 16.61
CA LYS A 99 16.39 -11.09 16.14
C LYS A 99 17.07 -10.38 14.95
N GLY A 100 16.62 -9.17 14.62
CA GLY A 100 17.15 -8.38 13.51
C GLY A 100 16.49 -8.61 12.15
N PHE A 101 15.66 -9.65 11.97
CA PHE A 101 15.06 -9.97 10.66
C PHE A 101 14.16 -8.88 10.08
N GLY A 102 13.59 -7.99 10.90
CA GLY A 102 12.85 -6.83 10.39
C GLY A 102 13.74 -5.87 9.60
N ARG A 103 14.96 -5.63 10.08
CA ARG A 103 15.97 -4.85 9.35
C ARG A 103 16.38 -5.57 8.08
N THR A 104 16.65 -6.88 8.17
CA THR A 104 17.00 -7.72 7.01
C THR A 104 15.92 -7.66 5.92
N LEU A 105 14.65 -7.83 6.28
CA LEU A 105 13.52 -7.75 5.36
C LEU A 105 13.48 -6.38 4.67
N MET A 106 13.50 -5.29 5.45
CA MET A 106 13.41 -3.95 4.88
C MET A 106 14.59 -3.62 3.97
N THR A 107 15.84 -3.91 4.41
CA THR A 107 17.02 -3.68 3.57
C THR A 107 16.94 -4.45 2.25
N ALA A 108 16.58 -5.74 2.29
CA ALA A 108 16.43 -6.52 1.07
C ALA A 108 15.28 -6.02 0.17
N THR A 109 14.17 -5.56 0.75
CA THR A 109 13.05 -4.98 0.01
C THR A 109 13.43 -3.65 -0.65
N GLU A 110 14.17 -2.80 0.06
CA GLU A 110 14.73 -1.55 -0.46
C GLU A 110 15.72 -1.82 -1.61
N ASP A 111 16.58 -2.83 -1.47
CA ASP A 111 17.52 -3.25 -2.51
C ASP A 111 16.80 -3.80 -3.75
N TYR A 112 15.76 -4.62 -3.56
CA TYR A 112 14.90 -5.11 -4.64
C TYR A 112 14.23 -3.94 -5.37
N ALA A 113 13.62 -3.00 -4.64
CA ALA A 113 12.98 -1.83 -5.23
C ALA A 113 13.97 -0.97 -6.03
N ARG A 114 15.18 -0.78 -5.53
CA ARG A 114 16.25 -0.06 -6.25
C ARG A 114 16.67 -0.77 -7.53
N ALA A 115 16.80 -2.08 -7.49
CA ALA A 115 17.10 -2.88 -8.69
C ALA A 115 15.98 -2.76 -9.75
N CYS A 116 14.74 -2.52 -9.32
CA CYS A 116 13.62 -2.20 -10.21
C CYS A 116 13.60 -0.74 -10.71
N GLY A 117 14.51 0.13 -10.27
CA GLY A 117 14.59 1.53 -10.72
C GLY A 117 13.81 2.53 -9.86
N PHE A 118 13.29 2.12 -8.70
CA PHE A 118 12.73 3.07 -7.73
C PHE A 118 13.85 3.82 -6.99
N GLU A 119 13.55 5.06 -6.60
CA GLU A 119 14.47 5.96 -5.90
C GLU A 119 13.99 6.32 -4.49
N THR A 120 12.67 6.36 -4.28
CA THR A 120 12.06 6.76 -3.02
C THR A 120 11.06 5.72 -2.56
N ALA A 121 11.18 5.31 -1.29
CA ALA A 121 10.24 4.38 -0.66
C ALA A 121 9.34 5.11 0.34
N TYR A 122 8.04 4.83 0.25
CA TYR A 122 7.01 5.34 1.14
C TYR A 122 6.30 4.21 1.87
N LEU A 123 5.88 4.47 3.10
CA LEU A 123 5.00 3.58 3.86
C LEU A 123 4.17 4.36 4.88
N SER A 124 3.18 3.70 5.45
CA SER A 124 2.45 4.18 6.61
C SER A 124 2.64 3.24 7.81
N THR A 125 2.65 3.83 9.00
CA THR A 125 2.67 3.07 10.25
C THR A 125 2.02 3.89 11.37
N HIS A 126 1.35 3.21 12.29
CA HIS A 126 0.74 3.84 13.47
C HIS A 126 1.61 3.74 14.72
N ASP A 127 2.44 2.70 14.82
CA ASP A 127 3.08 2.28 16.09
C ASP A 127 4.55 1.87 15.93
N GLN A 128 5.06 1.75 14.70
CA GLN A 128 6.41 1.30 14.42
C GLN A 128 7.33 2.43 13.91
N GLN A 129 7.03 3.71 14.20
CA GLN A 129 7.81 4.85 13.69
C GLN A 129 9.27 4.79 14.14
N VAL A 130 9.53 4.41 15.40
CA VAL A 130 10.89 4.28 15.93
C VAL A 130 11.69 3.20 15.20
N PHE A 131 11.04 2.11 14.77
CA PHE A 131 11.69 1.07 13.97
C PHE A 131 12.12 1.61 12.61
N TYR A 132 11.21 2.27 11.88
CA TYR A 132 11.51 2.83 10.57
C TYR A 132 12.50 4.01 10.64
N GLY A 133 12.45 4.83 11.69
CA GLY A 133 13.44 5.88 11.93
C GLY A 133 14.86 5.32 12.07
N LYS A 134 15.05 4.18 12.73
CA LYS A 134 16.34 3.46 12.80
C LYS A 134 16.80 2.87 11.46
N LEU A 135 15.94 2.84 10.45
CA LEU A 135 16.24 2.46 9.08
C LEU A 135 16.46 3.67 8.16
N GLY A 136 16.32 4.90 8.68
CA GLY A 136 16.49 6.15 7.94
C GLY A 136 15.22 6.66 7.27
N TYR A 137 14.04 6.17 7.66
CA TYR A 137 12.78 6.77 7.23
C TYR A 137 12.46 8.02 8.06
N GLU A 138 11.92 9.04 7.40
CA GLU A 138 11.52 10.32 7.96
C GLU A 138 10.04 10.58 7.72
N PHE A 139 9.39 11.40 8.55
CA PHE A 139 8.00 11.79 8.32
C PHE A 139 7.84 12.64 7.07
N CYS A 140 6.76 12.41 6.33
CA CYS A 140 6.38 13.20 5.17
C CYS A 140 4.88 13.49 5.15
N PRO A 141 4.43 14.43 4.29
CA PRO A 141 3.02 14.61 4.00
C PRO A 141 2.36 13.31 3.50
N PRO A 142 1.05 13.15 3.69
CA PRO A 142 0.32 11.99 3.17
C PRO A 142 0.50 11.80 1.67
N VAL A 143 0.65 10.54 1.26
CA VAL A 143 0.79 10.11 -0.14
C VAL A 143 -0.48 9.41 -0.60
N CYS A 144 -0.96 9.72 -1.81
CA CYS A 144 -2.09 9.01 -2.40
C CYS A 144 -1.62 7.74 -3.11
N ILE A 145 -2.01 6.58 -2.59
CA ILE A 145 -1.69 5.28 -3.19
C ILE A 145 -2.67 4.88 -4.30
N TYR A 146 -3.81 5.56 -4.40
CA TYR A 146 -4.84 5.34 -5.40
C TYR A 146 -4.83 6.50 -6.40
N GLY A 147 -5.06 6.22 -7.69
CA GLY A 147 -4.99 7.21 -8.78
C GLY A 147 -6.11 8.26 -8.80
N GLY A 148 -6.42 8.87 -7.66
CA GLY A 148 -7.33 10.01 -7.54
C GLY A 148 -6.56 11.30 -7.30
N CYS A 149 -6.93 12.39 -7.98
CA CYS A 149 -6.48 13.71 -7.60
C CYS A 149 -7.00 14.04 -6.20
N ILE A 150 -6.10 14.33 -5.26
CA ILE A 150 -6.50 14.83 -3.95
C ILE A 150 -7.07 16.24 -4.17
N ASN A 151 -8.39 16.41 -4.02
CA ASN A 151 -8.98 17.73 -3.97
C ASN A 151 -8.49 18.42 -2.70
N ARG A 152 -7.67 19.46 -2.85
CA ARG A 152 -7.08 20.23 -1.74
C ARG A 152 -8.14 20.80 -0.79
N ASN A 153 -9.38 20.99 -1.25
CA ASN A 153 -10.50 21.49 -0.46
C ASN A 153 -11.13 20.42 0.46
N LEU A 154 -10.81 19.14 0.24
CA LEU A 154 -11.27 18.00 1.07
C LEU A 154 -10.22 17.58 2.10
N LEU A 155 -9.03 18.19 2.11
CA LEU A 155 -8.02 17.94 3.12
C LEU A 155 -8.37 18.67 4.42
N PRO A 156 -8.32 18.00 5.58
CA PRO A 156 -8.43 18.67 6.87
C PRO A 156 -7.41 19.81 6.96
N LYS A 157 -7.81 20.98 7.48
CA LYS A 157 -6.99 22.21 7.50
C LYS A 157 -5.56 22.02 8.06
N GLN A 158 -5.38 21.04 8.95
CA GLN A 158 -4.09 20.65 9.52
C GLN A 158 -3.05 20.12 8.51
N PHE A 159 -3.47 19.74 7.30
CA PHE A 159 -2.59 19.26 6.22
C PHE A 159 -2.26 20.34 5.17
N LEU A 160 -2.83 21.54 5.29
CA LEU A 160 -2.64 22.63 4.31
C LEU A 160 -1.45 23.54 4.63
N THR A 161 -0.80 23.36 5.78
CA THR A 161 0.25 24.25 6.30
C THR A 161 1.67 23.93 5.84
N ALA A 162 1.89 22.85 5.10
CA ALA A 162 3.23 22.41 4.67
C ALA A 162 3.51 22.64 3.18
N VAL A 163 3.17 23.82 2.65
CA VAL A 163 3.78 24.36 1.41
C VAL A 163 3.56 25.86 1.38
N THR A 164 4.48 26.61 1.99
CA THR A 164 4.66 28.02 1.64
C THR A 164 5.39 28.04 0.30
N PRO A 165 4.89 28.74 -0.74
CA PRO A 165 5.67 28.94 -1.95
C PRO A 165 6.86 29.84 -1.59
N GLN A 166 8.06 29.27 -1.43
CA GLN A 166 9.27 30.06 -1.42
C GLN A 166 9.56 30.50 -2.86
N ASN A 167 9.30 31.79 -3.11
CA ASN A 167 10.02 32.67 -4.03
C ASN A 167 10.41 32.09 -5.40
N ILE A 168 9.49 32.17 -6.36
CA ILE A 168 9.88 32.50 -7.74
C ILE A 168 9.66 34.00 -7.88
N LYS A 169 10.75 34.77 -7.92
CA LYS A 169 10.73 36.19 -8.28
C LYS A 169 10.10 36.31 -9.67
N LYS A 170 8.92 36.93 -9.75
CA LYS A 170 8.41 37.51 -10.99
C LYS A 170 8.70 38.99 -10.94
N ASP A 171 9.66 39.42 -11.74
CA ASP A 171 9.88 40.83 -12.01
C ASP A 171 8.70 41.40 -12.82
N TYR A 172 8.40 42.66 -12.50
CA TYR A 172 7.43 43.63 -13.03
C TYR A 172 7.19 43.54 -14.56
N SER A 173 6.04 43.89 -15.16
CA SER A 173 5.25 45.15 -15.10
C SER A 173 4.08 45.00 -16.10
N THR A 174 2.82 45.37 -15.87
CA THR A 174 2.26 46.73 -16.03
C THR A 174 0.76 46.70 -15.69
N SER A 175 0.25 47.77 -15.08
CA SER A 175 -1.11 48.02 -14.57
C SER A 175 -2.08 48.55 -15.68
N PRO A 176 -3.32 49.02 -15.41
CA PRO A 176 -4.56 48.32 -15.03
C PRO A 176 -5.77 48.65 -15.97
N ASN A 177 -6.79 47.78 -16.06
CA ASN A 177 -8.22 48.15 -15.90
C ASN A 177 -9.21 47.00 -16.20
N LYS A 178 -10.20 46.88 -15.30
CA LYS A 178 -11.64 46.57 -15.47
C LYS A 178 -12.07 45.30 -16.24
N GLY A 179 -12.89 44.49 -15.57
CA GLY A 179 -13.88 43.64 -16.23
C GLY A 179 -14.06 42.30 -15.53
N ILE A 180 -15.24 42.11 -14.95
CA ILE A 180 -15.70 40.88 -14.30
C ILE A 180 -16.22 39.90 -15.39
N ASP A 181 -16.05 38.60 -15.11
CA ASP A 181 -16.71 37.41 -15.68
C ASP A 181 -16.13 36.65 -16.91
N ARG A 182 -16.13 35.32 -16.72
CA ARG A 182 -16.12 34.18 -17.66
C ARG A 182 -14.78 33.69 -18.22
N VAL A 183 -14.30 32.57 -17.64
CA VAL A 183 -13.68 31.49 -18.45
C VAL A 183 -14.16 30.13 -17.92
N SER A 184 -15.33 29.72 -18.38
CA SER A 184 -15.66 28.33 -18.62
C SER A 184 -14.99 27.89 -19.94
N GLU A 185 -14.67 26.60 -20.04
CA GLU A 185 -14.27 25.88 -21.27
C GLU A 185 -12.77 25.77 -21.56
N LEU A 186 -12.17 24.71 -21.01
CA LEU A 186 -11.50 23.61 -21.71
C LEU A 186 -11.28 22.54 -20.61
N CYS A 187 -11.79 21.31 -20.63
CA CYS A 187 -12.00 20.41 -21.75
C CYS A 187 -13.24 19.53 -21.49
N ASN A 188 -14.24 19.66 -22.38
CA ASN A 188 -15.16 18.58 -22.70
C ASN A 188 -14.44 17.59 -23.63
N GLY A 189 -14.66 16.30 -23.41
CA GLY A 189 -14.36 15.26 -24.40
C GLY A 189 -13.27 14.28 -23.98
N ILE A 190 -13.62 13.32 -23.12
CA ILE A 190 -13.68 11.88 -23.42
C ILE A 190 -14.65 11.31 -22.37
N SER A 191 -15.92 11.26 -22.73
CA SER A 191 -16.93 10.47 -22.03
C SER A 191 -17.07 9.19 -22.84
N ALA A 192 -16.43 8.12 -22.36
CA ALA A 192 -16.77 6.75 -22.74
C ALA A 192 -17.21 6.06 -21.46
N GLN A 193 -18.52 6.00 -21.28
CA GLN A 193 -19.21 5.35 -20.17
C GLN A 193 -19.06 3.83 -20.28
N CYS A 194 -18.78 3.17 -19.16
CA CYS A 194 -19.42 1.90 -18.85
C CYS A 194 -20.21 2.07 -17.55
N SER A 195 -21.47 2.48 -17.69
CA SER A 195 -22.46 2.38 -16.62
C SER A 195 -22.77 0.92 -16.37
N LEU A 196 -22.78 0.54 -15.09
CA LEU A 196 -23.59 -0.58 -14.60
C LEU A 196 -25.06 -0.21 -14.85
N ASP A 197 -25.70 -0.89 -15.80
CA ASP A 197 -27.17 -0.95 -15.85
C ASP A 197 -27.64 -2.31 -15.34
N ASN A 198 -28.19 -2.24 -14.15
CA ASN A 198 -29.04 -3.24 -13.53
C ASN A 198 -30.44 -3.08 -14.14
N ARG A 199 -30.86 -4.01 -15.02
CA ARG A 199 -32.21 -4.01 -15.61
C ARG A 199 -32.99 -5.23 -15.11
N LEU A 200 -33.86 -5.00 -14.14
CA LEU A 200 -35.05 -5.81 -13.92
C LEU A 200 -36.16 -5.29 -14.84
N THR A 201 -36.74 -6.18 -15.65
CA THR A 201 -38.02 -5.94 -16.33
C THR A 201 -39.01 -7.01 -15.91
N ASN A 202 -40.11 -6.59 -15.31
CA ASN A 202 -41.32 -7.39 -15.04
C ASN A 202 -42.12 -7.59 -16.33
N ASN A 203 -42.67 -8.79 -16.58
CA ASN A 203 -44.11 -9.06 -16.51
C ASN A 203 -44.52 -10.44 -17.08
N SER A 204 -45.56 -10.98 -16.44
CA SER A 204 -46.47 -12.12 -16.76
C SER A 204 -46.24 -13.27 -15.78
N THR A 205 -47.13 -13.60 -14.84
CA THR A 205 -48.49 -14.11 -15.07
C THR A 205 -49.26 -14.18 -13.73
N GLN A 206 -50.50 -13.66 -13.73
CA GLN A 206 -51.71 -14.02 -12.95
C GLN A 206 -51.66 -14.25 -11.42
N SER A 207 -52.52 -13.49 -10.71
CA SER A 207 -52.98 -13.73 -9.35
C SER A 207 -54.10 -14.77 -9.30
N VAL A 208 -54.18 -15.56 -8.22
CA VAL A 208 -55.34 -15.75 -7.31
C VAL A 208 -54.87 -16.55 -6.08
N GLY A 209 -55.17 -16.09 -4.86
CA GLY A 209 -55.43 -17.00 -3.73
C GLY A 209 -54.59 -16.89 -2.45
N THR A 210 -55.18 -16.21 -1.46
CA THR A 210 -55.34 -16.67 -0.05
C THR A 210 -54.19 -16.54 0.99
N ALA A 211 -54.47 -15.66 1.97
CA ALA A 211 -54.09 -15.56 3.38
C ALA A 211 -53.01 -16.47 4.02
N GLY A 212 -52.10 -15.85 4.79
CA GLY A 212 -51.29 -16.52 5.81
C GLY A 212 -50.16 -15.64 6.36
N VAL A 213 -50.17 -15.40 7.68
CA VAL A 213 -49.26 -14.54 8.46
C VAL A 213 -47.92 -15.22 8.76
N LEU A 214 -46.79 -14.50 8.68
CA LEU A 214 -45.55 -14.67 9.50
C LEU A 214 -44.51 -13.56 9.16
N PRO A 215 -43.86 -12.89 10.14
CA PRO A 215 -42.83 -11.88 9.86
C PRO A 215 -41.43 -12.51 9.72
N HIS A 216 -40.82 -12.39 8.54
CA HIS A 216 -39.43 -12.75 8.31
C HIS A 216 -38.49 -11.57 8.63
N LEU A 217 -37.58 -11.79 9.58
CA LEU A 217 -36.42 -10.94 9.87
C LEU A 217 -35.50 -10.88 8.64
N HIS A 218 -35.25 -9.67 8.11
CA HIS A 218 -34.14 -9.43 7.18
C HIS A 218 -32.93 -8.89 7.95
N PRO A 219 -31.71 -9.42 7.72
CA PRO A 219 -30.51 -8.89 8.34
C PRO A 219 -30.16 -7.54 7.70
N ASN A 220 -30.05 -6.54 8.57
CA ASN A 220 -29.58 -5.19 8.29
C ASN A 220 -28.22 -5.25 7.58
N SER A 221 -28.15 -4.80 6.33
CA SER A 221 -26.88 -4.63 5.61
C SER A 221 -26.06 -3.53 6.29
N ALA A 222 -24.99 -3.93 6.98
CA ALA A 222 -24.08 -3.00 7.64
C ALA A 222 -23.52 -1.99 6.62
N PRO A 223 -23.43 -0.69 6.98
CA PRO A 223 -22.83 0.32 6.10
C PRO A 223 -21.35 0.01 5.88
N SER A 224 -20.88 0.27 4.65
CA SER A 224 -19.46 0.22 4.30
C SER A 224 -18.63 1.01 5.32
N PRO A 225 -17.50 0.48 5.81
CA PRO A 225 -16.69 1.19 6.79
C PRO A 225 -16.18 2.52 6.20
N PRO A 226 -16.10 3.58 7.01
CA PRO A 226 -15.58 4.87 6.56
C PRO A 226 -14.13 4.73 6.08
N PRO A 227 -13.68 5.61 5.16
CA PRO A 227 -12.28 5.63 4.73
C PRO A 227 -11.36 5.82 5.95
N PRO A 228 -10.20 5.14 6.00
CA PRO A 228 -9.29 5.25 7.12
C PRO A 228 -8.80 6.70 7.29
N PRO A 229 -8.51 7.15 8.53
CA PRO A 229 -7.97 8.47 8.80
C PRO A 229 -6.68 8.75 8.01
N ALA A 230 -6.42 10.01 7.69
CA ALA A 230 -5.11 10.41 7.15
C ALA A 230 -4.04 10.17 8.22
N HIS A 231 -3.08 9.30 7.92
CA HIS A 231 -2.02 8.90 8.86
C HIS A 231 -0.67 9.50 8.45
N PRO A 232 0.24 9.72 9.41
CA PRO A 232 1.61 10.15 9.11
C PRO A 232 2.26 9.14 8.16
N CYS A 233 2.70 9.63 7.00
CA CYS A 233 3.46 8.84 6.05
C CYS A 233 4.94 8.99 6.37
N LEU A 234 5.72 7.95 6.14
CA LEU A 234 7.17 7.99 6.21
C LEU A 234 7.75 7.86 4.80
N LYS A 235 8.79 8.63 4.50
CA LYS A 235 9.60 8.54 3.28
C LYS A 235 11.06 8.29 3.61
N LYS A 236 11.79 7.66 2.69
CA LYS A 236 13.24 7.61 2.71
C LYS A 236 13.76 8.04 1.35
N ASP A 237 14.35 9.23 1.31
CA ASP A 237 14.96 9.79 0.12
C ASP A 237 16.35 9.19 -0.07
N GLN A 238 16.68 8.76 -1.29
CA GLN A 238 17.97 8.16 -1.66
C GLN A 238 18.40 6.98 -0.77
N PHE A 239 18.25 5.78 -1.30
CA PHE A 239 18.87 4.62 -0.70
C PHE A 239 20.40 4.81 -0.53
N PRO A 240 21.01 4.39 0.60
CA PRO A 240 22.45 4.48 0.77
C PRO A 240 23.16 3.68 -0.33
N LYS A 241 24.11 4.32 -1.02
CA LYS A 241 24.94 3.66 -2.04
C LYS A 241 25.68 2.48 -1.40
N MET A 242 25.56 1.29 -1.99
CA MET A 242 26.48 0.19 -1.70
C MET A 242 27.89 0.68 -2.05
N THR A 243 28.71 0.94 -1.03
CA THR A 243 30.16 0.99 -1.23
C THR A 243 30.62 -0.46 -1.33
N SER A 244 30.91 -0.90 -2.55
CA SER A 244 31.70 -2.12 -2.76
C SER A 244 33.03 -1.90 -2.04
N LYS A 245 33.25 -2.64 -0.95
CA LYS A 245 34.60 -2.82 -0.42
C LYS A 245 35.26 -3.89 -1.30
N GLU A 246 36.18 -3.44 -2.15
CA GLU A 246 37.27 -4.27 -2.67
C GLU A 246 38.19 -4.73 -1.53
#